data_AF-A0AAV1QQS4-F1
#
_entry.id   AF-A0AAV1QQS4-F1
#
_cell.length_a   1.000
_cell.length_b   1.000
_cell.length_c   1.000
_cell.angle_alpha   90.00
_cell.angle_beta   90.00
_cell.angle_gamma   90.00
#
_symmetry.space_group_name_H-M   'P 1'
#
loop_
_entity.id
_entity.type
_entity.pdbx_description
1 polymer ?
#
loop_
_entity_poly.entity_id
_entity_poly.type
_entity_poly.pdbx_seq_one_letter_code
_entity_poly.pdbx_strand_id
1 'polypeptide(L)'
;VSVGFSAETSLNQLKSTNKISERQSLEIKNECRTFLVTILRKLQDKCPVQHQLVRSMQCLDPKNMAGSKEKSLVQMRRVLKILVESNRLDEMACDDVLREFGDFCDFASHQEGFRDFDPKKDRVDTLLYESMGISRAFSNAWNV
;
A
#
# COMPACT_ATOMS: atom_id res chain seq x y z
N VAL A 1 -3.98 -16.36 26.26
CA VAL A 1 -3.93 -16.81 24.84
C VAL A 1 -4.12 -18.31 24.85
N SER A 2 -5.13 -18.82 24.14
CA SER A 2 -5.22 -20.27 23.93
C SER A 2 -4.09 -20.66 22.97
N VAL A 3 -3.32 -21.67 23.36
CA VAL A 3 -2.20 -22.21 22.56
C VAL A 3 -2.67 -23.25 21.53
N GLY A 4 -3.98 -23.48 21.46
CA GLY A 4 -4.60 -24.48 20.60
C GLY A 4 -4.79 -25.82 21.30
N PHE A 5 -5.77 -26.59 20.81
CA PHE A 5 -6.26 -27.81 21.44
C PHE A 5 -5.14 -28.82 21.77
N SER A 6 -4.32 -29.18 20.79
CA SER A 6 -3.25 -30.18 20.97
C SER A 6 -2.14 -29.73 21.94
N ALA A 7 -1.73 -28.46 21.86
CA ALA A 7 -0.72 -27.91 22.74
C ALA A 7 -1.24 -27.80 24.19
N GLU A 8 -2.51 -27.46 24.37
CA GLU A 8 -3.15 -27.36 25.68
C GLU A 8 -3.29 -28.74 26.34
N THR A 9 -3.67 -29.77 25.57
CA THR A 9 -3.66 -31.18 26.04
C THR A 9 -2.26 -31.63 26.44
N SER A 10 -1.25 -31.32 25.64
CA SER A 10 0.14 -31.71 25.90
C SER A 10 0.69 -31.02 27.16
N LEU A 11 0.42 -29.73 27.34
CA LEU A 11 0.80 -28.99 28.55
C LEU A 11 0.12 -29.56 29.80
N ASN A 12 -1.16 -29.89 29.72
CA ASN A 12 -1.90 -30.47 30.85
C ASN A 12 -1.36 -31.86 31.23
N GLN A 13 -0.98 -32.69 30.26
CA GLN A 13 -0.37 -34.00 30.50
C GLN A 13 1.04 -33.89 31.12
N LEU A 14 1.84 -32.91 30.67
CA LEU A 14 3.15 -32.64 31.26
C LEU A 14 3.05 -32.06 32.68
N LYS A 15 2.01 -31.26 32.96
CA LYS A 15 1.68 -30.81 34.32
C LYS A 15 1.26 -31.97 35.21
N SER A 16 0.36 -32.84 34.75
CA SER A 16 -0.13 -33.97 35.55
C SER A 16 0.97 -34.99 35.88
N THR A 17 2.02 -35.05 35.05
CA THR A 17 3.22 -35.88 35.28
C THR A 17 4.33 -35.15 36.04
N ASN A 18 4.08 -33.94 36.58
CA ASN A 18 5.04 -33.09 37.29
C ASN A 18 6.34 -32.81 36.51
N LYS A 19 6.32 -32.93 35.18
CA LYS A 19 7.48 -32.65 34.32
C LYS A 19 7.67 -31.15 34.08
N ILE A 20 6.62 -30.36 34.25
CA ILE A 20 6.66 -28.90 34.14
C ILE A 20 5.89 -28.26 35.30
N SER A 21 6.36 -27.11 35.74
CA SER A 21 5.69 -26.27 36.73
C SER A 21 4.57 -25.43 36.11
N GLU A 22 3.68 -24.92 36.97
CA GLU A 22 2.67 -23.95 36.55
C GLU A 22 3.29 -22.69 35.94
N ARG A 23 4.41 -22.23 36.52
CA ARG A 23 5.19 -21.11 36.01
C ARG A 23 5.65 -21.34 34.57
N GLN A 24 6.27 -22.50 34.28
CA GLN A 24 6.74 -22.83 32.93
C GLN A 24 5.58 -22.90 31.92
N SER A 25 4.42 -23.41 32.33
CA SER A 25 3.24 -23.41 31.46
C SER A 25 2.71 -21.99 31.17
N LEU A 26 2.75 -21.10 32.16
CA LEU A 26 2.39 -19.69 31.96
C LEU A 26 3.41 -18.97 31.08
N GLU A 27 4.71 -19.26 31.24
CA GLU A 27 5.78 -18.74 30.38
C GLU A 27 5.53 -19.11 28.91
N ILE A 28 5.23 -20.38 28.60
CA ILE A 28 4.88 -20.80 27.23
C ILE A 28 3.66 -20.05 26.70
N LYS A 29 2.59 -19.91 27.50
CA LYS A 29 1.40 -19.14 27.08
C LYS A 29 1.74 -17.67 26.80
N ASN A 30 2.67 -17.09 27.55
CA ASN A 30 3.13 -15.72 27.36
C ASN A 30 4.05 -15.57 26.14
N GLU A 31 4.90 -16.57 25.87
CA GLU A 31 5.72 -16.65 24.66
C GLU A 31 4.85 -16.73 23.40
N CYS A 32 3.82 -17.59 23.39
CA CYS A 32 2.86 -17.66 22.29
C CYS A 32 2.14 -16.31 22.07
N ARG A 33 1.75 -15.63 23.14
CA ARG A 33 1.18 -14.27 23.06
C ARG A 33 2.16 -13.30 22.41
N THR A 34 3.41 -13.29 22.88
CA THR A 34 4.47 -12.40 22.40
C THR A 34 4.77 -12.66 20.93
N PHE A 35 4.81 -13.93 20.53
CA PHE A 35 4.97 -14.34 19.14
C PHE A 35 3.83 -13.81 18.26
N LEU A 36 2.57 -14.03 18.64
CA LEU A 36 1.42 -13.52 17.88
C LEU A 36 1.45 -12.00 17.73
N VAL A 37 1.73 -11.28 18.81
CA VAL A 37 1.87 -9.81 18.77
C VAL A 37 2.99 -9.40 17.83
N THR A 38 4.12 -10.11 17.84
CA THR A 38 5.28 -9.82 16.97
C THR A 38 4.95 -10.07 15.51
N ILE A 39 4.26 -11.17 15.20
CA ILE A 39 3.81 -11.48 13.83
C ILE A 39 2.82 -10.42 13.35
N LEU A 40 1.83 -10.06 14.16
CA LEU A 40 0.84 -9.04 13.80
C LEU A 40 1.51 -7.68 13.54
N ARG A 41 2.48 -7.28 14.38
CA ARG A 41 3.27 -6.06 14.13
C ARG A 41 4.05 -6.14 12.83
N LYS A 42 4.74 -7.26 12.56
CA LYS A 42 5.47 -7.44 11.29
C LYS A 42 4.55 -7.42 10.08
N LEU A 43 3.36 -8.00 10.18
CA LEU A 43 2.34 -7.95 9.12
C LEU A 43 1.83 -6.53 8.91
N GLN A 44 1.62 -5.79 9.99
CA GLN A 44 1.23 -4.38 9.93
C GLN A 44 2.33 -3.50 9.32
N ASP A 45 3.58 -3.68 9.74
CA ASP A 45 4.75 -2.95 9.20
C ASP A 45 4.96 -3.23 7.72
N LYS A 46 4.71 -4.47 7.28
CA LYS A 46 4.76 -4.87 5.87
C LYS A 46 3.46 -4.60 5.10
N CYS A 47 2.45 -4.04 5.75
CA CYS A 47 1.19 -3.75 5.07
C CYS A 47 1.43 -2.65 4.03
N PRO A 48 1.02 -2.84 2.76
CA PRO A 48 1.22 -1.86 1.70
C PRO A 48 0.78 -0.45 2.10
N VAL A 49 -0.31 -0.32 2.87
CA VAL A 49 -0.87 0.98 3.31
C VAL A 49 0.07 1.78 4.24
N GLN A 50 1.02 1.13 4.92
CA GLN A 50 2.00 1.85 5.75
C GLN A 50 3.11 2.45 4.88
N HIS A 51 3.37 1.86 3.71
CA HIS A 51 4.41 2.33 2.81
C HIS A 51 4.01 3.68 2.20
N GLN A 52 4.86 4.69 2.40
CA GLN A 52 4.60 6.06 1.94
C GLN A 52 4.34 6.12 0.43
N LEU A 53 5.00 5.25 -0.36
CA LEU A 53 4.76 5.12 -1.79
C LEU A 53 3.29 4.80 -2.08
N VAL A 54 2.75 3.73 -1.48
CA VAL A 54 1.39 3.27 -1.72
C VAL A 54 0.37 4.34 -1.33
N ARG A 55 0.57 5.01 -0.20
CA ARG A 55 -0.28 6.14 0.19
C ARG A 55 -0.18 7.32 -0.77
N SER A 56 0.99 7.54 -1.38
CA SER A 56 1.18 8.63 -2.34
C SER A 56 0.65 8.26 -3.73
N MET A 57 0.61 6.98 -4.09
CA MET A 57 0.02 6.48 -5.35
C MET A 57 -1.51 6.64 -5.41
N GLN A 58 -2.18 7.06 -4.33
CA GLN A 58 -3.59 7.43 -4.39
C GLN A 58 -3.88 8.58 -5.38
N CYS A 59 -2.87 9.34 -5.80
CA CYS A 59 -2.99 10.32 -6.88
C CYS A 59 -3.31 9.69 -8.25
N LEU A 60 -3.14 8.38 -8.40
CA LEU A 60 -3.52 7.61 -9.59
C LEU A 60 -4.96 7.10 -9.55
N ASP A 61 -5.70 7.40 -8.47
CA ASP A 61 -7.14 7.17 -8.42
C ASP A 61 -7.83 8.19 -9.36
N PRO A 62 -8.61 7.74 -10.36
CA PRO A 62 -9.28 8.63 -11.31
C PRO A 62 -10.11 9.74 -10.64
N LYS A 63 -10.74 9.44 -9.49
CA LYS A 63 -11.52 10.44 -8.74
C LYS A 63 -10.65 11.49 -8.10
N ASN A 64 -9.47 11.11 -7.61
CA ASN A 64 -8.52 12.07 -7.04
C ASN A 64 -7.91 12.95 -8.14
N MET A 65 -7.62 12.38 -9.32
CA MET A 65 -7.13 13.11 -10.49
C MET A 65 -8.13 14.17 -10.94
N ALA A 66 -9.42 13.82 -11.03
CA ALA A 66 -10.47 14.76 -11.42
C ALA A 66 -10.88 15.75 -10.32
N GLY A 67 -10.69 15.38 -9.04
CA GLY A 67 -11.19 16.14 -7.90
C GLY A 67 -10.30 17.28 -7.42
N SER A 68 -8.98 17.08 -7.35
CA SER A 68 -8.04 18.14 -6.95
C SER A 68 -6.64 17.90 -7.50
N LYS A 69 -6.30 18.67 -8.53
CA LYS A 69 -4.97 18.68 -9.15
C LYS A 69 -3.87 18.97 -8.14
N GLU A 70 -4.06 19.94 -7.25
CA GLU A 70 -3.04 20.34 -6.28
C GLU A 70 -2.70 19.20 -5.31
N LYS A 71 -3.72 18.51 -4.79
CA LYS A 71 -3.53 17.36 -3.90
C LYS A 71 -2.84 16.21 -4.63
N SER A 72 -3.27 15.92 -5.85
CA SER A 72 -2.69 14.86 -6.68
C SER A 72 -1.23 15.17 -7.04
N LEU A 73 -0.88 16.42 -7.35
CA LEU A 73 0.50 16.84 -7.61
C LEU A 73 1.40 16.75 -6.38
N VAL A 74 0.91 17.14 -5.20
CA VAL A 74 1.66 16.99 -3.93
C VAL A 74 1.99 15.51 -3.67
N GLN A 75 1.03 14.62 -3.94
CA GLN A 75 1.21 13.19 -3.79
C GLN A 75 2.14 12.61 -4.86
N MET A 76 1.98 12.99 -6.13
CA MET A 76 2.87 12.59 -7.22
C MET A 76 4.31 13.00 -6.93
N ARG A 77 4.56 14.23 -6.46
CA ARG A 77 5.90 14.67 -6.04
C ARG A 77 6.54 13.75 -4.99
N ARG A 78 5.74 13.22 -4.06
CA ARG A 78 6.23 12.24 -3.07
C ARG A 78 6.54 10.89 -3.71
N VAL A 79 5.74 10.45 -4.68
CA VAL A 79 6.02 9.23 -5.47
C VAL A 79 7.37 9.38 -6.19
N LEU A 80 7.55 10.46 -6.96
CA LEU A 80 8.79 10.71 -7.72
C LEU A 80 10.01 10.76 -6.80
N LYS A 81 9.93 11.48 -5.68
CA LYS A 81 11.03 11.52 -4.70
C LYS A 81 11.45 10.12 -4.23
N ILE A 82 10.49 9.25 -3.91
CA ILE A 82 10.78 7.87 -3.48
C ILE A 82 11.41 7.06 -4.62
N LEU A 83 10.95 7.24 -5.86
CA LEU A 83 11.49 6.55 -7.03
C LEU A 83 12.93 6.98 -7.34
N VAL A 84 13.23 8.28 -7.25
CA VAL A 84 14.60 8.81 -7.39
C VAL A 84 15.50 8.27 -6.29
N GLU A 85 15.09 8.33 -5.02
CA GLU A 85 15.83 7.77 -3.88
C GLU A 85 16.09 6.26 -4.03
N SER A 86 15.23 5.56 -4.76
CA SER A 86 15.35 4.12 -5.06
C SER A 86 16.11 3.82 -6.36
N ASN A 87 16.69 4.81 -7.03
CA ASN A 87 17.34 4.71 -8.34
C ASN A 87 16.44 4.08 -9.43
N ARG A 88 15.14 4.38 -9.39
CA ARG A 88 14.14 3.91 -10.37
C ARG A 88 13.79 4.95 -11.42
N LEU A 89 14.08 6.22 -11.14
CA LEU A 89 13.77 7.36 -12.00
C LEU A 89 14.92 8.37 -11.94
N ASP A 90 15.23 8.99 -13.08
CA ASP A 90 16.19 10.10 -13.14
C ASP A 90 15.54 11.39 -12.60
N GLU A 91 16.26 12.10 -11.73
CA GLU A 91 15.82 13.38 -11.18
C GLU A 91 15.51 14.40 -12.29
N MET A 92 16.28 14.38 -13.39
CA MET A 92 16.08 15.29 -14.52
C MET A 92 14.71 15.12 -15.21
N ALA A 93 14.09 13.94 -15.11
CA ALA A 93 12.78 13.68 -15.70
C ALA A 93 11.61 14.14 -14.82
N CYS A 94 11.85 14.48 -13.55
CA CYS A 94 10.78 14.71 -12.57
C CYS A 94 9.92 15.93 -12.89
N ASP A 95 10.53 17.01 -13.38
CA ASP A 95 9.79 18.24 -13.69
C ASP A 95 8.89 18.07 -14.92
N ASP A 96 9.35 17.32 -15.93
CA ASP A 96 8.55 16.97 -17.10
C ASP A 96 7.38 16.06 -16.72
N VAL A 97 7.62 15.05 -15.90
CA VAL A 97 6.57 14.18 -15.36
C VAL A 97 5.52 14.98 -14.59
N LEU A 98 5.94 15.88 -13.69
CA LEU A 98 5.00 16.67 -12.89
C LEU A 98 4.15 17.61 -13.74
N ARG A 99 4.75 18.21 -14.77
CA ARG A 99 4.05 19.05 -15.73
C ARG A 99 3.01 18.25 -16.50
N GLU A 100 3.42 17.14 -17.12
CA GLU A 100 2.52 16.27 -17.88
C GLU A 100 1.39 15.70 -17.02
N PHE A 101 1.70 15.26 -15.80
CA PHE A 101 0.70 14.78 -14.86
C PHE A 101 -0.28 15.89 -14.43
N GLY A 102 0.22 17.12 -14.27
CA GLY A 102 -0.61 18.28 -13.96
C GLY A 102 -1.57 18.62 -15.10
N ASP A 103 -1.09 18.61 -16.33
CA ASP A 103 -1.91 18.82 -17.53
C ASP A 103 -2.93 17.69 -17.70
N PHE A 104 -2.54 16.46 -17.36
CA PHE A 104 -3.46 15.32 -17.35
C PHE A 104 -4.55 15.45 -16.28
N CYS A 105 -4.24 15.96 -15.09
CA CYS A 105 -5.27 16.21 -14.06
C CYS A 105 -6.29 17.25 -14.53
N ASP A 106 -5.85 18.30 -15.24
CA ASP A 106 -6.77 19.26 -15.84
C ASP A 106 -7.67 18.58 -16.87
N PHE A 107 -7.11 17.74 -17.75
CA PHE A 107 -7.89 16.92 -18.68
C PHE A 107 -8.91 16.03 -17.94
N ALA A 108 -8.47 15.27 -16.94
CA ALA A 108 -9.30 14.35 -16.17
C ALA A 108 -10.47 15.04 -15.46
N SER A 109 -10.29 16.27 -14.99
CA SER A 109 -11.36 17.04 -14.33
C SER A 109 -12.57 17.32 -15.22
N HIS A 110 -12.36 17.33 -16.55
CA HIS A 110 -13.40 17.54 -17.55
C HIS A 110 -14.02 16.22 -18.05
N GLN A 111 -13.48 15.07 -17.67
CA GLN A 111 -13.92 13.76 -18.13
C GLN A 111 -14.86 13.10 -17.12
N GLU A 112 -16.07 12.72 -17.56
CA GLU A 112 -17.04 12.01 -16.71
C GLU A 112 -16.52 10.65 -16.25
N GLY A 113 -15.80 9.92 -17.11
CA GLY A 113 -15.22 8.62 -16.77
C GLY A 113 -14.25 8.64 -15.59
N PHE A 114 -13.65 9.79 -15.27
CA PHE A 114 -12.78 9.95 -14.09
C PHE A 114 -13.58 10.31 -12.83
N ARG A 115 -14.60 11.16 -12.96
CA ARG A 115 -15.45 11.60 -11.84
C ARG A 115 -16.34 10.47 -11.32
N ASP A 116 -16.91 9.70 -12.24
CA ASP A 116 -17.88 8.64 -11.93
C ASP A 116 -17.25 7.24 -11.85
N PHE A 117 -15.92 7.16 -11.91
CA PHE A 117 -15.17 5.90 -11.90
C PHE A 117 -15.62 4.95 -10.77
N ASP A 118 -16.04 3.74 -11.09
CA ASP A 118 -16.40 2.72 -10.11
C ASP A 118 -15.40 1.56 -10.17
N PRO A 119 -14.50 1.40 -9.17
CA PRO A 119 -13.51 0.32 -9.19
C PRO A 119 -14.13 -1.09 -9.15
N LYS A 120 -15.44 -1.22 -8.92
CA LYS A 120 -16.17 -2.50 -9.01
C LYS A 120 -16.61 -2.85 -10.43
N LYS A 121 -16.71 -1.86 -11.32
CA LYS A 121 -17.21 -2.00 -12.70
C LYS A 121 -16.13 -1.70 -13.73
N ASP A 122 -15.28 -0.73 -13.41
CA ASP A 122 -14.32 -0.14 -14.31
C ASP A 122 -12.88 -0.57 -13.96
N ARG A 123 -12.01 -0.50 -14.96
CA ARG A 123 -10.60 -0.89 -14.86
C ARG A 123 -9.72 0.35 -14.95
N VAL A 124 -9.01 0.65 -13.86
CA VAL A 124 -8.13 1.84 -13.80
C VAL A 124 -7.02 1.76 -14.84
N ASP A 125 -6.47 0.59 -15.08
CA ASP A 125 -5.40 0.35 -16.05
C ASP A 125 -5.88 0.61 -17.48
N THR A 126 -7.09 0.17 -17.83
CA THR A 126 -7.69 0.45 -19.14
C THR A 126 -7.96 1.94 -19.32
N LEU A 127 -8.60 2.57 -18.33
CA LEU A 127 -8.93 4.00 -18.40
C LEU A 127 -7.67 4.87 -18.55
N LEU A 128 -6.64 4.61 -17.75
CA LEU A 128 -5.39 5.37 -17.80
C LEU A 128 -4.60 5.08 -19.08
N TYR A 129 -4.59 3.85 -19.59
CA TYR A 129 -3.91 3.56 -20.85
C TYR A 129 -4.58 4.30 -22.03
N GLU A 130 -5.90 4.24 -22.12
CA GLU A 130 -6.67 4.86 -23.21
C GLU A 130 -6.58 6.40 -23.21
N SER A 131 -6.43 7.02 -22.03
CA SER A 131 -6.40 8.47 -21.88
C SER A 131 -4.98 9.05 -21.79
N MET A 132 -4.07 8.38 -21.10
CA MET A 132 -2.70 8.83 -20.86
C MET A 132 -1.71 8.08 -21.74
N GLY A 133 -1.75 6.74 -21.74
CA GLY A 133 -0.74 5.89 -22.38
C GLY A 133 -0.68 5.98 -23.91
N ILE A 134 -1.81 6.23 -24.58
CA ILE A 134 -1.86 6.43 -26.03
C ILE A 134 -1.36 7.83 -26.43
N SER A 135 -1.48 8.81 -25.51
CA SER A 135 -1.14 10.19 -25.78
C SER A 135 0.37 10.43 -25.67
N ARG A 136 1.00 10.86 -26.77
CA ARG A 136 2.41 11.30 -26.75
C ARG A 136 2.63 12.51 -25.86
N ALA A 137 1.59 13.28 -25.53
CA ALA A 137 1.71 14.45 -24.67
C ALA A 137 1.95 14.08 -23.19
N PHE A 138 1.70 12.83 -22.80
CA PHE A 138 1.85 12.34 -21.43
C PHE A 138 2.82 11.17 -21.32
N SER A 139 3.75 11.05 -22.26
CA SER A 139 4.65 9.90 -22.35
C SER A 139 5.60 9.80 -21.16
N ASN A 140 6.08 10.91 -20.61
CA ASN A 140 6.94 10.88 -19.44
C ASN A 140 6.13 10.48 -18.21
N ALA A 141 4.93 11.04 -18.03
CA ALA A 141 4.03 10.67 -16.93
C ALA A 141 3.61 9.19 -16.96
N TRP A 142 3.39 8.60 -18.14
CA TRP A 142 3.03 7.19 -18.29
C TRP A 142 4.19 6.21 -18.04
N ASN A 143 5.43 6.64 -18.26
CA ASN A 143 6.61 5.79 -18.14
C ASN A 143 7.18 5.70 -16.70
N VAL A 144 6.56 6.38 -15.74
CA VAL A 144 6.90 6.34 -14.30
C VAL A 144 6.17 5.19 -13.61
#